data_AF-A0A1G1Z884-F1
#
_entry.id   AF-A0A1G1Z884-F1
#
_cell.length_a   1.000
_cell.length_b   1.000
_cell.length_c   1.000
_cell.angle_alpha   90.00
_cell.angle_beta   90.00
_cell.angle_gamma   90.00
#
_symmetry.space_group_name_H-M   'P 1'
#
loop_
_entity.id
_entity.type
_entity.pdbx_description
1 polymer ?
#
loop_
_entity_poly.entity_id
_entity_poly.type
_entity_poly.pdbx_seq_one_letter_code
_entity_poly.pdbx_strand_id
1 'polypeptide(L)'
;MKKNQGQVMLLTVILLSGVVLASTSLAGLLILYQLRQATDAKDSMRAIFAADAGLEWAFYNETRATPQAYPYTMTLTNGAKVTVTYNSSSPLPIKTIGQSGRSARAFQADIPPAP
;
A
#
# COMPACT_ATOMS: atom_id res chain seq x y z
N MET A 1 -1.66 -65.80 -0.01
CA MET A 1 -1.02 -64.54 0.41
C MET A 1 -1.67 -63.31 -0.27
N LYS A 2 -2.91 -62.93 0.08
CA LYS A 2 -3.60 -61.74 -0.49
C LYS A 2 -3.95 -60.63 0.53
N LYS A 3 -3.43 -60.72 1.77
CA LYS A 3 -3.90 -59.89 2.89
C LYS A 3 -3.27 -58.47 2.95
N ASN A 4 -2.17 -58.23 2.22
CA ASN A 4 -1.42 -56.98 2.31
C ASN A 4 -1.79 -55.94 1.23
N GLN A 5 -2.47 -56.34 0.15
CA GLN A 5 -2.76 -55.42 -0.97
C GLN A 5 -3.73 -54.28 -0.59
N GLY A 6 -4.77 -54.58 0.20
CA GLY A 6 -5.71 -53.55 0.68
C GLY A 6 -5.07 -52.58 1.68
N GLN A 7 -4.14 -53.06 2.52
CA GLN A 7 -3.40 -52.21 3.45
C GLN A 7 -2.44 -51.27 2.71
N VAL A 8 -1.75 -51.76 1.68
CA VAL A 8 -0.89 -50.93 0.82
C VAL A 8 -1.73 -49.88 0.08
N MET A 9 -2.89 -50.25 -0.46
CA MET A 9 -3.81 -49.32 -1.11
C MET A 9 -4.32 -48.23 -0.15
N LEU A 10 -4.64 -48.58 1.10
CA LEU A 10 -5.13 -47.62 2.07
C LEU A 10 -4.02 -46.66 2.50
N LEU A 11 -2.79 -47.16 2.67
CA LEU A 11 -1.62 -46.33 2.95
C LEU A 11 -1.33 -45.35 1.80
N THR A 12 -1.39 -45.79 0.54
CA THR A 12 -1.15 -44.91 -0.60
C THR A 12 -2.21 -43.84 -0.73
N VAL A 13 -3.49 -44.17 -0.49
CA VAL A 13 -4.57 -43.17 -0.48
C VAL A 13 -4.36 -42.14 0.63
N ILE A 14 -4.03 -42.56 1.86
CA ILE A 14 -3.76 -41.62 2.96
C ILE A 14 -2.59 -40.69 2.61
N LEU A 15 -1.52 -41.23 2.04
CA LEU A 15 -0.36 -40.44 1.63
C LEU A 15 -0.73 -39.43 0.54
N LEU A 16 -1.45 -39.88 -0.49
CA LEU A 16 -1.90 -39.01 -1.58
C LEU A 16 -2.84 -37.92 -1.07
N SER A 17 -3.82 -38.27 -0.23
CA SER A 17 -4.73 -37.31 0.39
C SER A 17 -3.98 -36.29 1.25
N GLY A 18 -2.98 -36.73 2.03
CA GLY A 18 -2.14 -35.85 2.83
C GLY A 18 -1.36 -34.84 1.97
N VAL A 19 -0.75 -35.31 0.88
CA VAL A 19 0.00 -34.45 -0.06
C VAL A 19 -0.93 -33.47 -0.78
N VAL A 20 -2.10 -33.91 -1.21
CA VAL A 20 -3.09 -33.04 -1.87
C VAL A 20 -3.60 -31.97 -0.89
N LEU A 21 -3.88 -32.34 0.37
CA LEU A 21 -4.33 -31.38 1.38
C LEU A 21 -3.24 -30.37 1.73
N ALA A 22 -1.99 -30.83 1.91
CA ALA A 22 -0.86 -29.95 2.19
C ALA A 22 -0.58 -28.97 1.03
N SER A 23 -0.61 -29.45 -0.21
CA SER A 23 -0.36 -28.60 -1.38
C SER A 23 -1.48 -27.58 -1.61
N THR A 24 -2.74 -27.99 -1.51
CA THR A 24 -3.90 -27.09 -1.70
C THR A 24 -4.00 -26.03 -0.59
N SER A 25 -3.74 -26.39 0.67
CA SER A 25 -3.72 -25.42 1.76
C SER A 25 -2.61 -24.39 1.61
N LEU A 26 -1.39 -24.80 1.22
CA LEU A 26 -0.30 -23.89 0.93
C LEU A 26 -0.62 -22.97 -0.26
N ALA A 27 -1.16 -23.52 -1.35
CA ALA A 27 -1.57 -22.74 -2.51
C ALA A 27 -2.64 -21.70 -2.14
N GLY A 28 -3.65 -22.08 -1.33
CA GLY A 28 -4.67 -21.15 -0.85
C GLY A 28 -4.09 -20.00 -0.04
N LEU A 29 -3.15 -20.29 0.87
CA LEU A 29 -2.46 -19.26 1.66
C LEU A 29 -1.62 -18.31 0.77
N LEU A 30 -0.91 -18.85 -0.22
CA LEU A 30 -0.15 -18.03 -1.16
C LEU A 30 -1.05 -17.12 -2.00
N ILE A 31 -2.20 -17.61 -2.46
CA ILE A 31 -3.19 -16.80 -3.19
C ILE A 31 -3.70 -15.65 -2.32
N LEU A 32 -4.00 -15.91 -1.04
CA LEU A 32 -4.42 -14.86 -0.11
C LEU A 32 -3.35 -13.77 0.06
N TYR A 33 -2.07 -14.15 0.14
CA TYR A 33 -0.99 -13.17 0.19
C TYR A 33 -0.82 -12.40 -1.11
N GLN A 34 -0.95 -13.04 -2.26
CA GLN A 34 -0.88 -12.36 -3.56
C GLN A 34 -2.03 -11.35 -3.73
N LEU A 35 -3.25 -11.71 -3.34
CA LEU A 35 -4.39 -10.79 -3.34
C LEU A 35 -4.14 -9.58 -2.45
N ARG A 36 -3.61 -9.80 -1.24
CA ARG A 36 -3.25 -8.72 -0.32
C ARG A 36 -2.18 -7.80 -0.90
N GLN A 37 -1.15 -8.35 -1.53
CA GLN A 37 -0.09 -7.57 -2.18
C GLN A 37 -0.66 -6.74 -3.35
N ALA A 38 -1.55 -7.30 -4.15
CA ALA A 38 -2.20 -6.58 -5.24
C ALA A 38 -3.03 -5.40 -4.72
N THR A 39 -3.77 -5.57 -3.61
CA THR A 39 -4.50 -4.45 -2.99
C THR A 39 -3.58 -3.39 -2.43
N ASP A 40 -2.50 -3.79 -1.76
CA ASP A 40 -1.54 -2.87 -1.14
C ASP A 40 -0.75 -2.09 -2.21
N ALA A 41 -0.48 -2.70 -3.38
CA ALA A 41 0.11 -2.04 -4.54
C ALA A 41 -0.82 -0.97 -5.14
N LYS A 42 -2.12 -1.30 -5.31
CA LYS A 42 -3.13 -0.34 -5.75
C LYS A 42 -3.26 0.85 -4.79
N ASP A 43 -3.31 0.56 -3.49
CA ASP A 43 -3.36 1.59 -2.45
C ASP A 43 -2.07 2.42 -2.40
N SER A 44 -0.92 1.81 -2.64
CA SER A 44 0.36 2.52 -2.78
C SER A 44 0.31 3.53 -3.92
N MET A 45 -0.20 3.17 -5.10
CA MET A 45 -0.31 4.12 -6.22
C MET A 45 -1.25 5.28 -5.88
N ARG A 46 -2.37 5.00 -5.22
CA ARG A 46 -3.30 6.05 -4.75
C ARG A 46 -2.64 6.98 -3.74
N ALA A 47 -1.88 6.43 -2.81
CA ALA A 47 -1.11 7.19 -1.83
C ALA A 47 -0.04 8.07 -2.51
N ILE A 48 0.67 7.56 -3.53
CA ILE A 48 1.62 8.36 -4.33
C ILE A 48 0.91 9.55 -4.98
N PHE A 49 -0.17 9.29 -5.72
CA PHE A 49 -0.89 10.34 -6.44
C PHE A 49 -1.50 11.38 -5.48
N ALA A 50 -1.98 10.93 -4.32
CA ALA A 50 -2.48 11.82 -3.29
C ALA A 50 -1.37 12.70 -2.69
N ALA A 51 -0.18 12.15 -2.44
CA ALA A 51 0.97 12.92 -1.97
C ALA A 51 1.41 13.98 -3.00
N ASP A 52 1.43 13.60 -4.28
CA ASP A 52 1.79 14.47 -5.39
C ASP A 52 0.79 15.62 -5.57
N ALA A 53 -0.51 15.31 -5.61
CA ALA A 53 -1.56 16.34 -5.67
C ALA A 53 -1.51 17.31 -4.47
N GLY A 54 -1.16 16.80 -3.28
CA GLY A 54 -0.92 17.63 -2.11
C GLY A 54 0.27 18.56 -2.25
N LEU A 55 1.33 18.09 -2.92
CA LEU A 55 2.55 18.86 -3.14
C LEU A 55 2.30 20.01 -4.12
N GLU A 56 1.65 19.71 -5.25
CA GLU A 56 1.25 20.72 -6.23
C GLU A 56 0.29 21.75 -5.63
N TRP A 57 -0.65 21.32 -4.78
CA TRP A 57 -1.51 22.23 -4.04
C TRP A 57 -0.72 23.14 -3.09
N ALA A 58 0.29 22.61 -2.40
CA ALA A 58 1.16 23.40 -1.53
C ALA A 58 1.94 24.43 -2.36
N PHE A 59 2.59 24.02 -3.44
CA PHE A 59 3.32 24.92 -4.35
C PHE A 59 2.44 26.03 -4.91
N TYR A 60 1.20 25.71 -5.29
CA TYR A 60 0.24 26.70 -5.76
C TYR A 60 -0.06 27.77 -4.69
N ASN A 61 -0.22 27.38 -3.43
CA ASN A 61 -0.51 28.34 -2.37
C ASN A 61 0.70 29.18 -1.97
N GLU A 62 1.90 28.57 -1.95
CA GLU A 62 3.15 29.29 -1.68
C GLU A 62 3.42 30.34 -2.78
N THR A 63 3.25 29.98 -4.06
CA THR A 63 3.45 30.91 -5.18
C THR A 63 2.43 32.05 -5.23
N ARG A 64 1.20 31.84 -4.74
CA ARG A 64 0.17 32.89 -4.66
C ARG A 64 0.21 33.70 -3.37
N ALA A 65 1.19 33.45 -2.50
CA ALA A 65 1.33 34.07 -1.18
C ALA A 65 0.03 34.01 -0.34
N THR A 66 -0.79 32.97 -0.55
CA THR A 66 -1.99 32.73 0.26
C THR A 66 -1.57 31.96 1.50
N PRO A 67 -1.58 32.56 2.70
CA PRO A 67 -1.12 31.88 3.89
C PRO A 67 -2.03 30.69 4.18
N GLN A 68 -1.48 29.47 4.16
CA GLN A 68 -2.17 28.28 4.63
C GLN A 68 -1.69 27.93 6.03
N ALA A 69 -2.63 27.58 6.90
CA ALA A 69 -2.30 27.03 8.20
C ALA A 69 -1.87 25.58 8.04
N TYR A 70 -0.64 25.27 8.43
CA TYR A 70 -0.10 23.91 8.44
C TYR A 70 -0.13 23.32 9.88
N PRO A 71 -0.36 22.01 10.05
CA PRO A 71 -0.60 21.01 9.01
C PRO A 71 -1.99 21.13 8.38
N TYR A 72 -2.05 20.98 7.06
CA TYR A 72 -3.30 20.95 6.32
C TYR A 72 -3.65 19.51 5.94
N THR A 73 -4.89 19.10 6.15
CA THR A 73 -5.35 17.75 5.79
C THR A 73 -6.58 17.82 4.91
N MET A 74 -6.57 17.08 3.81
CA MET A 74 -7.72 16.92 2.92
C MET A 74 -7.99 15.45 2.64
N THR A 75 -9.25 15.11 2.41
CA THR A 75 -9.65 13.78 1.92
C THR A 75 -10.18 13.95 0.50
N LEU A 76 -9.57 13.24 -0.44
CA LEU A 76 -9.96 13.21 -1.84
C LEU A 76 -11.24 12.39 -2.01
N THR A 77 -12.00 12.64 -3.07
CA THR A 77 -13.27 11.95 -3.37
C THR A 77 -13.12 10.43 -3.49
N ASN A 78 -11.92 9.94 -3.83
CA ASN A 78 -11.60 8.52 -3.92
C ASN A 78 -11.28 7.86 -2.55
N GLY A 79 -11.40 8.61 -1.45
CA GLY A 79 -11.13 8.16 -0.08
C GLY A 79 -9.66 8.24 0.35
N ALA A 80 -8.75 8.65 -0.53
CA ALA A 80 -7.36 8.89 -0.15
C ALA A 80 -7.24 10.17 0.68
N LYS A 81 -6.34 10.16 1.67
CA LYS A 81 -6.06 11.30 2.54
C LYS A 81 -4.74 11.93 2.17
N VAL A 82 -4.65 13.24 2.27
CA VAL A 82 -3.45 14.04 2.03
C VAL A 82 -3.20 14.86 3.26
N THR A 83 -1.97 14.84 3.76
CA THR A 83 -1.50 15.70 4.85
C THR A 83 -0.30 16.49 4.38
N VAL A 84 -0.41 17.81 4.38
CA VAL A 84 0.65 18.74 4.03
C VAL A 84 1.17 19.37 5.31
N THR A 85 2.49 19.34 5.50
CA THR A 85 3.18 19.93 6.64
C THR A 85 4.26 20.86 6.11
N TYR A 86 4.48 21.96 6.80
CA TYR A 86 5.51 22.92 6.48
C TYR A 86 6.48 23.06 7.66
N ASN A 87 7.78 22.98 7.37
CA ASN A 87 8.84 23.16 8.36
C ASN A 87 9.95 24.04 7.78
N SER A 88 9.94 25.32 8.11
CA SER A 88 10.92 26.33 7.66
C SER A 88 12.36 26.05 8.10
N SER A 89 12.58 25.15 9.06
CA SER A 89 13.93 24.76 9.51
C SER A 89 14.54 23.63 8.68
N SER A 90 13.77 23.04 7.76
CA SER A 90 14.21 21.95 6.89
C SER A 90 14.66 22.49 5.52
N PRO A 91 15.76 21.96 4.92
CA PRO A 91 16.17 22.32 3.55
C PRO A 91 15.14 21.93 2.48
N LEU A 92 14.17 21.07 2.84
CA LEU A 92 12.99 20.77 2.04
C LEU A 92 11.77 21.04 2.94
N PRO A 93 11.25 22.26 3.00
CA PRO A 93 10.31 22.65 4.04
C PRO A 93 8.91 22.09 3.82
N ILE A 94 8.54 21.77 2.59
CA ILE A 94 7.21 21.25 2.26
C ILE A 94 7.28 19.72 2.30
N LYS A 95 6.44 19.11 3.13
CA LYS A 95 6.26 17.66 3.23
C LYS A 95 4.81 17.30 2.99
N THR A 96 4.55 16.39 2.06
CA THR A 96 3.22 15.89 1.78
C THR A 96 3.16 14.39 2.00
N ILE A 97 2.08 13.92 2.61
CA ILE A 97 1.85 12.50 2.90
C ILE A 97 0.49 12.14 2.30
N GLY A 98 0.51 11.27 1.30
CA GLY A 98 -0.68 10.63 0.78
C GLY A 98 -0.90 9.27 1.44
N GLN A 99 -2.15 8.97 1.77
CA GLN A 99 -2.55 7.73 2.43
C GLN A 99 -3.79 7.14 1.75
N SER A 100 -3.74 5.84 1.43
CA SER A 100 -4.89 5.07 0.96
C SER A 100 -4.85 3.70 1.61
N GLY A 101 -5.97 3.27 2.21
CA GLY A 101 -6.04 1.99 2.91
C GLY A 101 -4.93 1.87 3.96
N ARG A 102 -4.06 0.85 3.79
CA ARG A 102 -2.90 0.59 4.67
C ARG A 102 -1.57 1.13 4.12
N SER A 103 -1.58 1.79 2.98
CA SER A 103 -0.38 2.31 2.35
C SER A 103 -0.27 3.82 2.52
N ALA A 104 0.93 4.28 2.85
CA ALA A 104 1.27 5.69 2.93
C ALA A 104 2.56 5.96 2.15
N ARG A 105 2.59 7.10 1.48
CA ARG A 105 3.70 7.56 0.63
C ARG A 105 3.88 9.05 0.87
N ALA A 106 5.12 9.49 0.93
CA ALA A 106 5.42 10.87 1.26
C ALA A 106 6.41 11.46 0.27
N PHE A 107 6.18 12.72 -0.08
CA PHE A 107 7.09 13.54 -0.86
C PHE A 107 7.54 14.74 -0.04
N GLN A 108 8.73 15.21 -0.34
CA GLN A 108 9.33 16.37 0.29
C GLN A 108 10.01 17.18 -0.79
N ALA A 109 9.81 18.49 -0.77
CA ALA A 109 10.39 19.37 -1.78
C ALA A 109 10.84 20.69 -1.18
N ASP A 110 11.73 21.34 -1.92
CA ASP A 110 12.11 22.72 -1.67
C ASP A 110 11.01 23.66 -2.17
N ILE A 111 11.01 24.89 -1.68
CA ILE A 111 10.15 25.94 -2.19
C ILE A 111 10.63 26.29 -3.61
N PRO A 112 9.74 26.32 -4.61
CA PRO A 112 10.12 26.73 -5.94
C PRO A 112 10.67 28.18 -5.91
N PRO A 113 11.72 28.49 -6.69
CA PRO A 113 12.23 29.85 -6.79
C PRO A 113 11.11 30.79 -7.25
N ALA A 114 11.05 31.99 -6.65
CA ALA A 114 10.10 33.01 -7.06
C ALA A 114 10.29 33.34 -8.56
N PRO A 115 9.20 33.58 -9.31
CA PRO A 115 9.28 33.94 -10.73
C PRO A 115 10.02 35.27 -10.96
#